data_AF-H0TGD0-F1
#
_entry.id   AF-H0TGD0-F1
#
_cell.length_a   1.000
_cell.length_b   1.000
_cell.length_c   1.000
_cell.angle_alpha   90.00
_cell.angle_beta   90.00
_cell.angle_gamma   90.00
#
_symmetry.space_group_name_H-M   'P 1'
#
loop_
_entity.id
_entity.type
_entity.pdbx_description
1 polymer ?
#
loop_
_entity_poly.entity_id
_entity_poly.type
_entity_poly.pdbx_seq_one_letter_code
_entity_poly.pdbx_strand_id
1 'polypeptide(L)'
;MFYVGVGTAFPLFKAKFGGNADGVLGIGGWNAESPPLKDYLARHKAATGQEPDRWASPITYASLEVLQQAIEKVGKVDRTAIAKEIRDGTFETIIGKVKLKDGLLQEVWAVGQWQNGEFYGLAPATLAGARPAVVPKPEWK
;
A
#
# COMPACT_ATOMS: atom_id res chain seq x y z
N MET A 1 15.43 1.56 -17.99
CA MET A 1 14.33 1.53 -16.99
C MET A 1 13.00 1.46 -17.72
N PHE A 2 11.97 0.83 -17.15
CA PHE A 2 10.61 0.84 -17.68
C PHE A 2 9.64 1.12 -16.53
N TYR A 3 8.95 2.26 -16.58
CA TYR A 3 8.03 2.73 -15.54
C TYR A 3 6.62 2.84 -16.13
N VAL A 4 5.64 2.31 -15.42
CA VAL A 4 4.25 2.24 -15.86
C VAL A 4 3.31 2.67 -14.73
N GLY A 5 2.07 3.02 -15.08
CA GLY A 5 1.10 3.59 -14.14
C GLY A 5 0.47 2.57 -13.18
N VAL A 6 -0.78 2.85 -12.81
CA VAL A 6 -1.52 2.16 -11.73
C VAL A 6 -1.60 0.64 -11.88
N GLY A 7 -1.82 0.14 -13.11
CA GLY A 7 -2.04 -1.28 -13.36
C GLY A 7 -0.88 -2.19 -12.95
N THR A 8 0.30 -1.64 -12.73
CA THR A 8 1.52 -2.41 -12.43
C THR A 8 1.53 -3.01 -11.05
N ALA A 9 0.93 -2.35 -10.04
CA ALA A 9 0.92 -2.85 -8.67
C ALA A 9 -0.04 -4.05 -8.45
N PHE A 10 -0.84 -4.40 -9.47
CA PHE A 10 -1.83 -5.47 -9.38
C PHE A 10 -1.19 -6.85 -9.56
N PRO A 11 -1.62 -7.88 -8.81
CA PRO A 11 -1.15 -9.26 -9.01
C PRO A 11 -1.40 -9.75 -10.45
N LEU A 12 -2.43 -9.25 -11.12
CA LEU A 12 -2.72 -9.54 -12.53
C LEU A 12 -1.56 -9.16 -13.46
N PHE A 13 -0.81 -8.08 -13.15
CA PHE A 13 0.33 -7.67 -13.97
C PHE A 13 1.38 -8.77 -14.04
N LYS A 14 1.81 -9.27 -12.87
CA LYS A 14 2.72 -10.42 -12.79
C LYS A 14 2.10 -11.67 -13.41
N ALA A 15 0.82 -11.95 -13.17
CA ALA A 15 0.16 -13.12 -13.76
C ALA A 15 0.17 -13.10 -15.29
N LYS A 16 0.03 -11.91 -15.90
CA LYS A 16 0.02 -11.74 -17.35
C LYS A 16 1.41 -11.79 -17.97
N PHE A 17 2.40 -11.16 -17.34
CA PHE A 17 3.74 -10.97 -17.92
C PHE A 17 4.79 -11.96 -17.39
N GLY A 18 4.50 -12.73 -16.34
CA GLY A 18 5.43 -13.70 -15.76
C GLY A 18 6.78 -13.06 -15.42
N GLY A 19 7.88 -13.72 -15.83
CA GLY A 19 9.24 -13.21 -15.60
C GLY A 19 9.55 -11.86 -16.27
N ASN A 20 8.77 -11.44 -17.27
CA ASN A 20 8.95 -10.12 -17.89
C ASN A 20 8.52 -8.96 -17.00
N ALA A 21 7.74 -9.24 -15.93
CA ALA A 21 7.37 -8.26 -14.94
C ALA A 21 8.58 -7.82 -14.09
N ASP A 22 9.59 -8.68 -13.89
CA ASP A 22 10.72 -8.34 -13.03
C ASP A 22 11.48 -7.11 -13.55
N GLY A 23 11.82 -6.23 -12.61
CA GLY A 23 12.46 -4.94 -12.87
C GLY A 23 11.53 -3.85 -13.41
N VAL A 24 10.25 -4.13 -13.68
CA VAL A 24 9.26 -3.11 -14.05
C VAL A 24 8.90 -2.27 -12.84
N LEU A 25 9.05 -0.95 -12.98
CA LEU A 25 8.68 0.02 -11.96
C LEU A 25 7.23 0.49 -12.17
N GLY A 26 6.58 0.90 -11.09
CA GLY A 26 5.31 1.61 -11.18
C GLY A 26 5.00 2.41 -9.93
N ILE A 27 3.84 3.05 -9.94
CA ILE A 27 3.35 3.80 -8.79
C ILE A 27 2.98 2.86 -7.65
N GLY A 28 3.27 3.29 -6.42
CA GLY A 28 2.89 2.57 -5.21
C GLY A 28 3.98 1.66 -4.66
N GLY A 29 3.57 0.51 -4.13
CA GLY A 29 4.43 -0.38 -3.37
C GLY A 29 3.94 -0.54 -1.94
N TRP A 30 4.48 -1.56 -1.29
CA TRP A 30 4.20 -1.83 0.12
C TRP A 30 5.40 -2.48 0.80
N ASN A 31 5.35 -2.59 2.12
CA ASN A 31 6.31 -3.36 2.88
C ASN A 31 5.86 -4.83 2.94
N ALA A 32 6.37 -5.66 2.02
CA ALA A 32 6.03 -7.08 1.96
C ALA A 32 6.52 -7.89 3.19
N GLU A 33 7.36 -7.31 4.05
CA GLU A 33 7.84 -7.94 5.28
C GLU A 33 6.94 -7.65 6.48
N SER A 34 6.06 -6.64 6.38
CA SER A 34 5.12 -6.21 7.42
C SER A 34 4.14 -7.32 7.81
N PRO A 35 4.12 -7.78 9.08
CA PRO A 35 3.15 -8.76 9.54
C PRO A 35 1.68 -8.33 9.36
N PRO A 36 1.27 -7.08 9.67
CA PRO A 36 -0.09 -6.62 9.39
C PRO A 36 -0.49 -6.68 7.92
N LEU A 37 0.43 -6.38 6.99
CA LEU A 37 0.14 -6.47 5.56
C LEU A 37 0.05 -7.92 5.07
N LYS A 38 0.85 -8.83 5.63
CA LYS A 38 0.74 -10.27 5.34
C LYS A 38 -0.59 -10.84 5.82
N ASP A 39 -1.03 -10.47 7.02
CA ASP A 39 -2.35 -10.83 7.55
C ASP A 39 -3.48 -10.26 6.66
N TYR A 40 -3.39 -8.98 6.30
CA TYR A 40 -4.35 -8.35 5.39
C TYR A 40 -4.43 -9.07 4.03
N LEU A 41 -3.28 -9.42 3.42
CA LEU A 41 -3.23 -10.18 2.17
C LEU A 41 -4.01 -11.48 2.31
N ALA A 42 -3.75 -12.26 3.37
CA ALA A 42 -4.40 -13.54 3.60
C ALA A 42 -5.93 -13.38 3.77
N ARG A 43 -6.38 -12.42 4.58
CA ARG A 43 -7.82 -12.14 4.78
C ARG A 43 -8.50 -11.63 3.52
N HIS A 44 -7.85 -10.73 2.77
CA HIS A 44 -8.38 -10.22 1.50
C HIS A 44 -8.57 -11.35 0.49
N LYS A 45 -7.58 -12.25 0.37
CA LYS A 45 -7.65 -13.42 -0.52
C LYS A 45 -8.74 -14.39 -0.08
N ALA A 46 -8.89 -14.64 1.21
CA ALA A 46 -9.96 -15.50 1.72
C ALA A 46 -11.35 -14.92 1.45
N ALA A 47 -11.52 -13.60 1.56
CA ALA A 47 -12.81 -12.93 1.37
C ALA A 47 -13.21 -12.74 -0.10
N THR A 48 -12.24 -12.55 -1.00
CA THR A 48 -12.49 -12.15 -2.39
C THR A 48 -12.07 -13.18 -3.43
N GLY A 49 -11.30 -14.19 -3.04
CA GLY A 49 -10.66 -15.15 -3.94
C GLY A 49 -9.42 -14.60 -4.67
N GLN A 50 -9.05 -13.32 -4.47
CA GLN A 50 -7.89 -12.70 -5.11
C GLN A 50 -7.04 -11.88 -4.14
N GLU A 51 -5.76 -11.75 -4.46
CA GLU A 51 -4.85 -10.89 -3.69
C GLU A 51 -5.16 -9.41 -3.94
N PRO A 52 -4.92 -8.53 -2.96
CA PRO A 52 -5.00 -7.09 -3.17
C PRO A 52 -3.88 -6.61 -4.09
N ASP A 53 -4.05 -5.43 -4.69
CA ASP A 53 -2.92 -4.73 -5.28
C ASP A 53 -1.97 -4.24 -4.17
N ARG A 54 -0.72 -3.93 -4.55
CA ARG A 54 0.32 -3.51 -3.61
C ARG A 54 0.38 -1.99 -3.43
N TRP A 55 -0.76 -1.31 -3.52
CA TRP A 55 -0.83 0.14 -3.40
C TRP A 55 -2.18 0.66 -2.90
N ALA A 56 -3.24 0.60 -3.70
CA ALA A 56 -4.51 1.26 -3.41
C ALA A 56 -5.33 0.49 -2.37
N SER A 57 -5.52 -0.82 -2.56
CA SER A 57 -6.25 -1.69 -1.64
C SER A 57 -5.85 -1.55 -0.16
N PRO A 58 -4.55 -1.65 0.23
CA PRO A 58 -4.16 -1.50 1.63
C PRO A 58 -4.38 -0.08 2.18
N ILE A 59 -4.25 0.97 1.35
CA ILE A 59 -4.53 2.35 1.76
C ILE A 59 -6.03 2.54 2.01
N THR A 60 -6.89 1.99 1.14
CA THR A 60 -8.34 2.02 1.34
C THR A 60 -8.73 1.30 2.62
N TYR A 61 -8.18 0.12 2.88
CA TYR A 61 -8.46 -0.62 4.11
C TYR A 61 -8.02 0.17 5.36
N ALA A 62 -6.80 0.71 5.36
CA ALA A 62 -6.32 1.55 6.46
C ALA A 62 -7.19 2.79 6.70
N SER A 63 -7.76 3.38 5.64
CA SER A 63 -8.69 4.52 5.78
C SER A 63 -9.99 4.14 6.50
N LEU A 64 -10.44 2.89 6.36
CA LEU A 64 -11.60 2.37 7.09
C LEU A 64 -11.25 2.10 8.56
N GLU A 65 -10.03 1.62 8.85
CA GLU A 65 -9.54 1.49 10.23
C GLU A 65 -9.48 2.85 10.95
N VAL A 66 -9.01 3.89 10.25
CA VAL A 66 -9.02 5.28 10.75
C VAL A 66 -10.44 5.74 11.06
N LEU A 67 -11.37 5.52 10.14
CA LEU A 67 -12.77 5.91 10.33
C LEU A 67 -13.41 5.19 11.52
N GLN A 68 -13.21 3.87 11.63
CA GLN A 68 -13.70 3.08 12.76
C GLN A 68 -13.19 3.63 14.09
N GLN A 69 -11.88 3.78 14.23
CA GLN A 69 -11.26 4.28 15.46
C GLN A 69 -11.71 5.70 15.80
N ALA A 70 -11.91 6.57 14.80
CA ALA A 70 -12.41 7.93 15.03
C ALA A 70 -13.85 7.91 15.57
N ILE A 71 -14.72 7.06 15.03
CA ILE A 71 -16.09 6.87 15.54
C ILE A 71 -16.06 6.37 17.00
N GLU A 72 -15.23 5.37 17.29
CA GLU A 72 -15.08 4.79 18.63
C GLU A 72 -14.58 5.84 19.65
N LYS A 73 -13.56 6.62 19.30
CA LYS A 73 -13.02 7.69 20.15
C LYS A 73 -14.02 8.82 20.42
N VAL A 74 -14.80 9.20 19.42
CA VAL A 74 -15.85 10.23 19.57
C VAL A 74 -17.04 9.68 20.38
N GLY A 75 -17.29 8.38 20.33
CA GLY A 75 -18.32 7.68 21.12
C GLY A 75 -19.76 7.89 20.62
N LYS A 76 -19.95 8.58 19.50
CA LYS A 76 -21.26 8.82 18.85
C LYS A 76 -21.07 9.15 17.37
N VAL A 77 -22.15 8.99 16.60
CA VAL A 77 -22.16 9.41 15.19
C VAL A 77 -22.36 10.92 15.10
N ASP A 78 -21.25 11.66 15.23
CA ASP A 78 -21.17 13.11 15.06
C ASP A 78 -20.16 13.43 13.96
N ARG A 79 -20.66 13.72 12.75
CA ARG A 79 -19.83 13.87 11.55
C ARG A 79 -18.76 14.95 11.70
N THR A 80 -19.07 16.05 12.40
CA THR A 80 -18.15 17.16 12.60
C THR A 80 -17.04 16.77 13.57
N ALA A 81 -17.40 16.13 14.68
CA ALA A 81 -16.43 15.63 15.65
C ALA A 81 -15.53 14.53 15.05
N ILE A 82 -16.12 13.57 14.30
CA ILE A 82 -15.38 12.50 13.62
C ILE A 82 -14.40 13.07 12.60
N ALA A 83 -14.84 14.01 11.75
CA ALA A 83 -13.96 14.65 10.78
C ALA A 83 -12.83 15.46 11.44
N LYS A 84 -13.07 16.01 12.64
CA LYS A 84 -12.02 16.66 13.44
C LYS A 84 -11.03 15.62 13.98
N GLU A 85 -11.51 14.51 14.55
CA GLU A 85 -10.66 13.44 15.07
C GLU A 85 -9.79 12.83 13.97
N ILE A 86 -10.34 12.59 12.77
CA ILE A 86 -9.56 12.08 11.63
C ILE A 86 -8.45 13.05 11.22
N ARG A 87 -8.71 14.36 11.22
CA ARG A 87 -7.73 15.39 10.83
C ARG A 87 -6.59 15.54 11.83
N ASP A 88 -6.89 15.49 13.12
CA ASP A 88 -5.93 15.87 14.16
C ASP A 88 -5.31 14.65 14.86
N GLY A 89 -6.02 13.52 14.82
CA GLY A 89 -5.72 12.31 15.56
C GLY A 89 -4.58 11.49 14.97
N THR A 90 -4.34 10.36 15.63
CA THR A 90 -3.37 9.35 15.22
C THR A 90 -3.99 7.98 15.42
N PHE A 91 -3.74 7.09 14.47
CA PHE A 91 -4.46 5.83 14.31
C PHE A 91 -3.48 4.70 14.04
N GLU A 92 -3.69 3.54 14.65
CA GLU A 92 -2.89 2.34 14.38
C GLU A 92 -3.57 1.57 13.24
N THR A 93 -2.86 1.25 12.16
CA THR A 93 -3.45 0.63 10.96
C THR A 93 -2.53 -0.43 10.37
N ILE A 94 -3.00 -1.18 9.37
CA ILE A 94 -2.19 -2.18 8.66
C ILE A 94 -0.98 -1.59 7.92
N ILE A 95 -0.99 -0.28 7.61
CA ILE A 95 0.16 0.41 6.98
C ILE A 95 1.07 1.08 8.03
N GLY A 96 0.82 0.83 9.31
CA GLY A 96 1.51 1.47 10.43
C GLY A 96 0.69 2.61 11.03
N LYS A 97 1.38 3.51 11.72
CA LYS A 97 0.75 4.67 12.37
C LYS A 97 0.35 5.71 11.33
N VAL A 98 -0.94 6.00 11.22
CA VAL A 98 -1.48 7.03 10.33
C VAL A 98 -1.72 8.31 11.12
N LYS A 99 -1.14 9.40 10.60
CA LYS A 99 -1.45 10.78 10.99
C LYS A 99 -1.52 11.63 9.73
N LEU A 100 -2.60 12.37 9.58
CA LEU A 100 -2.74 13.30 8.46
C LEU A 100 -1.96 14.58 8.76
N LYS A 101 -1.32 15.11 7.74
CA LYS A 101 -0.69 16.43 7.77
C LYS A 101 -1.32 17.27 6.68
N ASP A 102 -1.87 18.41 7.08
CA ASP A 102 -2.65 19.30 6.20
C ASP A 102 -3.82 18.58 5.52
N GLY A 103 -4.42 17.60 6.21
CA GLY A 103 -5.51 16.76 5.68
C GLY A 103 -5.07 15.69 4.69
N LEU A 104 -3.77 15.46 4.52
CA LEU A 104 -3.20 14.48 3.57
C LEU A 104 -2.37 13.42 4.28
N LEU A 105 -2.42 12.19 3.77
CA LEU A 105 -1.44 11.16 4.11
C LEU A 105 -0.18 11.42 3.28
N GLN A 106 0.86 11.96 3.92
CA GLN A 106 2.10 12.35 3.22
C GLN A 106 3.12 11.20 3.10
N GLU A 107 3.08 10.24 4.02
CA GLU A 107 3.96 9.07 4.02
C GLU A 107 3.33 7.92 3.22
N VAL A 108 3.46 7.99 1.89
CA VAL A 108 2.97 6.97 0.96
C VAL A 108 4.07 6.50 0.02
N TRP A 109 4.00 5.24 -0.39
CA TRP A 109 4.88 4.71 -1.43
C TRP A 109 4.58 5.39 -2.76
N ALA A 110 5.58 6.07 -3.33
CA ALA A 110 5.48 6.74 -4.62
C ALA A 110 5.97 5.84 -5.77
N VAL A 111 6.96 4.98 -5.49
CA VAL A 111 7.56 4.10 -6.48
C VAL A 111 7.71 2.71 -5.89
N GLY A 112 7.29 1.71 -6.65
CA GLY A 112 7.51 0.30 -6.39
C GLY A 112 8.08 -0.41 -7.62
N GLN A 113 8.55 -1.63 -7.43
CA GLN A 113 9.10 -2.45 -8.51
C GLN A 113 8.83 -3.93 -8.26
N TRP A 114 8.48 -4.66 -9.32
CA TRP A 114 8.45 -6.12 -9.29
C TRP A 114 9.86 -6.67 -9.17
N GLN A 115 10.12 -7.43 -8.11
CA GLN A 115 11.39 -8.11 -7.88
C GLN A 115 11.09 -9.52 -7.37
N ASN A 116 11.48 -10.53 -8.14
CA ASN A 116 11.33 -11.94 -7.78
C ASN A 116 9.88 -12.27 -7.37
N GLY A 117 8.93 -11.68 -8.09
CA GLY A 117 7.53 -11.98 -7.92
C GLY A 117 6.78 -11.28 -6.78
N GLU A 118 7.35 -10.25 -6.16
CA GLU A 118 6.65 -9.32 -5.27
C GLU A 118 6.88 -7.87 -5.72
N PHE A 119 5.91 -6.99 -5.45
CA PHE A 119 5.99 -5.57 -5.78
C PHE A 119 6.42 -4.77 -4.54
N TYR A 120 7.73 -4.60 -4.39
CA TYR A 120 8.32 -3.90 -3.26
C TYR A 120 8.21 -2.40 -3.39
N GLY A 121 8.04 -1.69 -2.28
CA GLY A 121 8.25 -0.24 -2.22
C GLY A 121 9.72 0.13 -2.36
N LEU A 122 10.01 1.15 -3.16
CA LEU A 122 11.36 1.67 -3.43
C LEU A 122 11.52 3.10 -2.88
N ALA A 123 10.49 3.94 -3.06
CA ALA A 123 10.55 5.34 -2.66
C ALA A 123 9.27 5.76 -1.90
N PRO A 124 9.38 6.55 -0.82
CA PRO A 124 10.64 7.04 -0.20
C PRO A 124 11.50 5.93 0.40
N ALA A 125 12.82 6.02 0.21
CA ALA A 125 13.77 5.02 0.72
C ALA A 125 13.88 5.01 2.26
N THR A 126 13.33 6.03 2.92
CA THR A 126 13.25 6.15 4.38
C THR A 126 12.15 5.29 5.00
N LEU A 127 11.20 4.80 4.20
CA LEU A 127 10.13 3.95 4.70
C LEU A 127 10.65 2.54 5.00
N ALA A 128 10.17 1.95 6.10
CA ALA A 128 10.55 0.60 6.49
C ALA A 128 10.17 -0.42 5.42
N GLY A 129 11.11 -1.31 5.07
CA GLY A 129 10.95 -2.29 4.01
C GLY A 129 11.22 -1.77 2.59
N ALA A 130 11.71 -0.53 2.45
CA ALA A 130 12.15 -0.01 1.16
C ALA A 130 13.29 -0.87 0.59
N ARG A 131 13.22 -1.16 -0.71
CA ARG A 131 14.26 -1.90 -1.43
C ARG A 131 14.95 -1.04 -2.48
N PRO A 132 16.23 -1.28 -2.75
CA PRO A 132 16.89 -0.66 -3.90
C PRO A 132 16.24 -1.13 -5.21
N ALA A 133 16.27 -0.26 -6.22
CA ALA A 133 15.80 -0.62 -7.55
C ALA A 133 16.78 -1.61 -8.22
N VAL A 134 16.24 -2.61 -8.92
CA VAL A 134 16.98 -3.47 -9.84
C VAL A 134 17.07 -2.76 -11.19
N VAL A 135 18.25 -2.23 -11.50
CA VAL A 135 18.56 -1.52 -12.75
C VAL A 135 19.93 -2.00 -13.27
N PRO A 136 20.08 -2.36 -14.56
CA PRO A 136 19.05 -2.34 -15.60
C PRO A 136 17.93 -3.37 -15.35
N LYS A 137 16.74 -3.11 -15.91
CA LYS A 137 15.67 -4.10 -15.97
C LYS A 137 16.20 -5.30 -16.77
N PRO A 138 15.96 -6.56 -16.34
CA PRO A 138 16.24 -7.74 -17.16
C PRO A 138 15.60 -7.65 -18.55
N GLU A 139 16.29 -8.20 -19.55
CA GLU A 139 15.81 -8.25 -20.94
C GLU A 139 14.46 -8.99 -21.04
N TRP A 140 13.66 -8.58 -22.03
CA TRP A 140 12.40 -9.22 -22.33
C TRP A 140 12.63 -10.63 -22.88
N LYS A 141 11.78 -11.57 -22.48
CA LYS A 141 11.73 -12.96 -22.94
C LYS A 141 10.49 -13.22 -23.78
#